data_AF-A0A0D3A7S7-F1
#
_entry.id   AF-A0A0D3A7S7-F1
#
_cell.length_a   1.000
_cell.length_b   1.000
_cell.length_c   1.000
_cell.angle_alpha   90.00
_cell.angle_beta   90.00
_cell.angle_gamma   90.00
#
_symmetry.space_group_name_H-M   'P 1'
#
loop_
_entity.id
_entity.type
_entity.pdbx_description
1 polymer ?
#
loop_
_entity_poly.entity_id
_entity_poly.type
_entity_poly.pdbx_seq_one_letter_code
_entity_poly.pdbx_strand_id
1 'polypeptide(L)'
;MEILKKVYALYPTRGLKCDGCSLGENYYGDGYRCFRSGIFFHKECANSSLEICNLYHPQHSLKIKVCAKNNNVQQECKLCRINLPKMYYYCSICDFAIDLICVKKEVKKEIGDSKIHEHLLSLVPEMVSFTCHLCQVLDDRFPFVCNLCDLSFHQDCAESISEINYSCHPQHPLKRFTRVPNRTGENCCLCGNKLHNVFYHCSVCNFSVDINCVKNPPPFSLLQPKAHEHPIILMPQRSFVCNACGMDDDPNPYVCPQCNFMIHRNCVDKPQVIKINHHDHRIYYNHYLDSDDWECGVCQKEIKWTCGAYSCPKCQDFAVHLRCATKFGIWDGIELEGISETNIELKSYEVVEEGLIKHSSHQNHVLKLNEESDADVEAIVCEACVYPVFCGPFYSCTECDNYILHQKCAHLPKKKIDSFYKMDITLFPCDKMETILGLCEVCQHFFQGFRYITKDDITLDMRCGSISEPFFHESHPHHPLYIDFTGNKTCKACGDEATFILSCQECGYFLDIKCPFLPNKVKHKYDKNHFLFLCYGKNPSDQYLCEICEEELNSEKWFYRCDECCITFHIKCTLGDLISLKQIVDAEPIKLEVIRNIHMTSSSNKP
;
A
#
# COMPACT_ATOMS: atom_id res chain seq x y z
N MET A 1 9.56 10.63 -14.27
CA MET A 1 9.90 9.77 -13.11
C MET A 1 10.53 10.54 -11.97
N GLU A 2 11.39 11.54 -12.25
CA GLU A 2 12.08 12.31 -11.21
C GLU A 2 11.16 12.99 -10.20
N ILE A 3 10.09 13.67 -10.64
CA ILE A 3 9.13 14.31 -9.72
C ILE A 3 8.39 13.28 -8.87
N LEU A 4 8.00 12.15 -9.47
CA LEU A 4 7.30 11.09 -8.77
C LEU A 4 8.14 10.53 -7.62
N LYS A 5 9.44 10.31 -7.83
CA LYS A 5 10.37 9.82 -6.79
C LYS A 5 10.55 10.82 -5.63
N LYS A 6 10.32 12.12 -5.86
CA LYS A 6 10.34 13.13 -4.78
C LYS A 6 9.12 13.07 -3.87
N VAL A 7 8.00 12.53 -4.35
CA VAL A 7 6.72 12.47 -3.62
C VAL A 7 6.43 11.06 -3.11
N TYR A 8 6.85 10.04 -3.85
CA TYR A 8 6.52 8.65 -3.60
C TYR A 8 7.77 7.76 -3.63
N ALA A 9 7.89 6.88 -2.64
CA ALA A 9 8.78 5.73 -2.69
C ALA A 9 8.15 4.68 -3.63
N LEU A 10 8.67 4.57 -4.84
CA LEU A 10 8.11 3.77 -5.94
C LEU A 10 8.97 2.55 -6.28
N TYR A 11 8.33 1.43 -6.62
CA TYR A 11 8.98 0.27 -7.21
C TYR A 11 8.29 -0.18 -8.52
N PRO A 12 9.03 -0.82 -9.45
CA PRO A 12 8.46 -1.35 -10.68
C PRO A 12 7.50 -2.51 -10.38
N THR A 13 6.30 -2.47 -10.95
CA THR A 13 5.29 -3.54 -10.81
C THR A 13 4.27 -3.43 -11.94
N ARG A 14 3.36 -4.41 -12.02
CA ARG A 14 2.15 -4.33 -12.84
C ARG A 14 0.93 -3.87 -12.03
N GLY A 15 -0.06 -3.27 -12.68
CA GLY A 15 -1.25 -2.74 -12.00
C GLY A 15 -2.40 -2.39 -12.94
N LEU A 16 -3.64 -2.45 -12.41
CA LEU A 16 -4.92 -2.35 -13.15
C LEU A 16 -5.45 -0.92 -13.33
N LYS A 17 -5.08 0.02 -12.45
CA LYS A 17 -5.61 1.39 -12.43
C LYS A 17 -4.50 2.37 -12.11
N CYS A 18 -4.27 3.32 -13.01
CA CYS A 18 -3.30 4.39 -12.81
C CYS A 18 -3.95 5.56 -12.08
N ASP A 19 -3.37 5.96 -10.95
CA ASP A 19 -3.77 7.14 -10.18
C ASP A 19 -3.26 8.45 -10.79
N GLY A 20 -2.39 8.36 -11.80
CA GLY A 20 -1.84 9.51 -12.52
C GLY A 20 -2.58 9.88 -13.81
N CYS A 21 -3.58 9.10 -14.23
CA CYS A 21 -4.33 9.41 -15.43
C CYS A 21 -5.77 8.93 -15.34
N SER A 22 -6.60 9.45 -16.23
CA SER A 22 -8.03 9.13 -16.30
C SER A 22 -8.34 7.99 -17.29
N LEU A 23 -7.33 7.22 -17.72
CA LEU A 23 -7.58 5.95 -18.44
C LEU A 23 -8.32 5.04 -17.46
N GLY A 24 -9.55 4.63 -17.83
CA GLY A 24 -10.50 3.95 -16.94
C GLY A 24 -9.95 2.73 -16.20
N GLU A 25 -10.74 2.20 -15.26
CA GLU A 25 -10.34 1.25 -14.22
C GLU A 25 -9.82 -0.14 -14.68
N ASN A 26 -9.67 -0.36 -15.99
CA ASN A 26 -9.43 -1.67 -16.59
C ASN A 26 -8.15 -1.73 -17.47
N TYR A 27 -7.23 -0.79 -17.35
CA TYR A 27 -5.95 -0.84 -18.08
C TYR A 27 -4.86 -1.46 -17.21
N TYR A 28 -4.69 -2.78 -17.34
CA TYR A 28 -3.54 -3.50 -16.78
C TYR A 28 -2.28 -3.20 -17.57
N GLY A 29 -1.22 -2.75 -16.91
CA GLY A 29 0.03 -2.47 -17.59
C GLY A 29 1.23 -2.43 -16.66
N ASP A 30 2.41 -2.32 -17.27
CA ASP A 30 3.65 -2.08 -16.55
C ASP A 30 3.66 -0.66 -15.98
N GLY A 31 4.24 -0.50 -14.79
CA GLY A 31 4.30 0.80 -14.15
C GLY A 31 5.07 0.78 -12.84
N TYR A 32 4.70 1.70 -11.97
CA TYR A 32 5.34 1.92 -10.69
C TYR A 32 4.29 2.06 -9.60
N ARG A 33 4.47 1.37 -8.48
CA ARG A 33 3.55 1.46 -7.32
C ARG A 33 4.28 2.06 -6.13
N CYS A 34 3.56 2.85 -5.35
CA CYS A 34 4.06 3.39 -4.11
C CYS A 34 3.90 2.39 -2.96
N PHE A 35 4.99 2.09 -2.25
CA PHE A 35 4.98 1.19 -1.09
C PHE A 35 3.99 1.64 -0.01
N ARG A 36 4.00 2.94 0.32
CA ARG A 36 3.23 3.49 1.46
C ARG A 36 1.74 3.71 1.15
N SER A 37 1.39 3.90 -0.11
CA SER A 37 0.04 4.35 -0.49
C SER A 37 -0.70 3.39 -1.41
N GLY A 38 0.00 2.47 -2.06
CA GLY A 38 -0.55 1.56 -3.06
C GLY A 38 -0.94 2.21 -4.38
N ILE A 39 -0.76 3.53 -4.47
CA ILE A 39 -0.98 4.33 -5.66
C ILE A 39 -0.08 3.79 -6.78
N PHE A 40 -0.66 3.58 -7.95
CA PHE A 40 0.00 3.02 -9.12
C PHE A 40 0.03 4.03 -10.27
N PHE A 41 1.14 4.07 -10.99
CA PHE A 41 1.32 4.91 -12.17
C PHE A 41 1.78 4.05 -13.34
N HIS A 42 1.09 4.10 -14.49
CA HIS A 42 1.59 3.43 -15.70
C HIS A 42 3.00 3.92 -16.04
N LYS A 43 3.83 3.06 -16.62
CA LYS A 43 5.20 3.39 -17.02
C LYS A 43 5.25 4.63 -17.92
N GLU A 44 4.32 4.73 -18.86
CA GLU A 44 4.20 5.91 -19.73
C GLU A 44 3.80 7.17 -18.96
N CYS A 45 2.81 7.08 -18.06
CA CYS A 45 2.36 8.22 -17.26
C CYS A 45 3.50 8.73 -16.38
N ALA A 46 4.24 7.79 -15.78
CA ALA A 46 5.36 8.08 -14.91
C ALA A 46 6.55 8.69 -15.66
N ASN A 47 6.69 8.40 -16.96
CA ASN A 47 7.71 8.96 -17.86
C ASN A 47 7.22 10.19 -18.66
N SER A 48 6.12 10.82 -18.25
CA SER A 48 5.64 12.07 -18.88
C SER A 48 6.68 13.19 -18.77
N SER A 49 6.72 14.06 -19.77
CA SER A 49 7.55 15.26 -19.81
C SER A 49 7.28 16.19 -18.62
N LEU A 50 8.31 16.90 -18.14
CA LEU A 50 8.17 17.82 -17.02
C LEU A 50 7.42 19.11 -17.41
N GLU A 51 7.56 19.51 -18.67
CA GLU A 51 7.01 20.73 -19.23
C GLU A 51 6.57 20.47 -20.68
N ILE A 52 5.42 21.05 -21.06
CA ILE A 52 4.85 20.91 -22.40
C ILE A 52 4.26 22.25 -22.86
N CYS A 53 4.16 22.43 -24.19
CA CYS A 53 3.33 23.46 -24.79
C CYS A 53 2.00 22.81 -25.22
N ASN A 54 0.87 23.46 -24.92
CA ASN A 54 -0.46 22.94 -25.27
C ASN A 54 -1.24 23.94 -26.13
N LEU A 55 -1.91 23.47 -27.17
CA LEU A 55 -2.63 24.34 -28.12
C LEU A 55 -3.92 24.96 -27.54
N TYR A 56 -4.53 24.35 -26.52
CA TYR A 56 -5.64 24.98 -25.78
C TYR A 56 -5.16 26.08 -24.82
N HIS A 57 -3.85 26.16 -24.57
CA HIS A 57 -3.24 27.20 -23.75
C HIS A 57 -1.87 27.61 -24.30
N PRO A 58 -1.82 28.29 -25.47
CA PRO A 58 -0.57 28.55 -26.17
C PRO A 58 0.26 29.68 -25.54
N GLN A 59 -0.33 30.45 -24.62
CA GLN A 59 0.28 31.63 -24.00
C GLN A 59 1.40 31.27 -23.03
N HIS A 60 1.31 30.12 -22.37
CA HIS A 60 2.27 29.65 -21.36
C HIS A 60 2.53 28.16 -21.51
N SER A 61 3.73 27.73 -21.08
CA SER A 61 4.01 26.31 -20.89
C SER A 61 3.25 25.75 -19.68
N LEU A 62 2.91 24.47 -19.76
CA LEU A 62 2.30 23.72 -18.66
C LEU A 62 3.34 22.82 -18.02
N LYS A 63 3.40 22.82 -16.69
CA LYS A 63 4.30 21.98 -15.89
C LYS A 63 3.53 20.84 -15.26
N ILE A 64 4.17 19.69 -15.12
CA ILE A 64 3.55 18.55 -14.45
C ILE A 64 3.55 18.75 -12.92
N LYS A 65 2.41 18.46 -12.29
CA LYS A 65 2.22 18.46 -10.84
C LYS A 65 1.89 17.05 -10.36
N VAL A 66 2.47 16.68 -9.23
CA VAL A 66 2.20 15.43 -8.53
C VAL A 66 1.73 15.76 -7.12
N CYS A 67 0.53 15.31 -6.76
CA CYS A 67 -0.07 15.55 -5.46
C CYS A 67 0.22 14.41 -4.49
N ALA A 68 0.47 14.71 -3.22
CA ALA A 68 0.66 13.68 -2.18
C ALA A 68 -0.62 12.86 -1.92
N LYS A 69 -0.50 11.72 -1.21
CA LYS A 69 -1.63 10.81 -0.89
C LYS A 69 -2.81 11.55 -0.24
N ASN A 70 -2.54 12.38 0.76
CA ASN A 70 -3.58 13.03 1.57
C ASN A 70 -4.19 14.29 0.94
N ASN A 71 -3.61 14.76 -0.17
CA ASN A 71 -4.14 15.91 -0.89
C ASN A 71 -5.20 15.42 -1.87
N ASN A 72 -6.46 15.74 -1.56
CA ASN A 72 -7.55 15.62 -2.50
C ASN A 72 -7.41 16.72 -3.56
N VAL A 73 -7.42 16.32 -4.83
CA VAL A 73 -7.41 17.28 -5.93
C VAL A 73 -8.87 17.70 -6.15
N GLN A 74 -9.22 18.88 -5.67
CA GLN A 74 -10.56 19.47 -5.86
C GLN A 74 -10.69 20.23 -7.19
N GLN A 75 -9.65 20.18 -8.04
CA GLN A 75 -9.62 20.86 -9.32
C GLN A 75 -10.01 19.88 -10.44
N GLU A 76 -10.86 20.33 -11.35
CA GLU A 76 -11.28 19.58 -12.53
C GLU A 76 -10.38 19.91 -13.74
N CYS A 77 -10.24 18.94 -14.65
CA CYS A 77 -9.60 19.19 -15.92
C CYS A 77 -10.44 20.19 -16.74
N LYS A 78 -9.81 21.28 -17.22
CA LYS A 78 -10.49 22.30 -18.03
C LYS A 78 -11.03 21.77 -19.38
N LEU A 79 -10.56 20.60 -19.84
CA LEU A 79 -11.02 19.95 -21.07
C LEU A 79 -12.15 18.94 -20.82
N CYS A 80 -11.95 17.96 -19.95
CA CYS A 80 -12.91 16.86 -19.77
C CYS A 80 -13.87 17.03 -18.57
N ARG A 81 -13.65 18.01 -17.68
CA ARG A 81 -14.40 18.23 -16.42
C ARG A 81 -14.37 17.06 -15.43
N ILE A 82 -13.53 16.05 -15.67
CA ILE A 82 -13.27 15.00 -14.70
C ILE A 82 -12.30 15.58 -13.65
N ASN A 83 -12.50 15.21 -12.39
CA ASN A 83 -11.57 15.50 -11.30
C ASN A 83 -10.15 15.11 -11.72
N LEU A 84 -9.20 16.02 -11.53
CA LEU A 84 -7.82 15.77 -11.93
C LEU A 84 -7.24 14.60 -11.14
N PRO A 85 -6.52 13.67 -11.80
CA PRO A 85 -5.82 12.60 -11.11
C PRO A 85 -4.69 13.16 -10.24
N LYS A 86 -3.97 12.29 -9.52
CA LYS A 86 -2.84 12.72 -8.68
C LYS A 86 -1.64 13.22 -9.48
N MET A 87 -1.63 13.01 -10.80
CA MET A 87 -0.71 13.65 -11.73
C MET A 87 -1.50 14.42 -12.78
N TYR A 88 -1.10 15.67 -13.05
CA TYR A 88 -1.73 16.50 -14.08
C TYR A 88 -0.79 17.62 -14.52
N TYR A 89 -1.09 18.28 -15.63
CA TYR A 89 -0.37 19.47 -16.07
C TYR A 89 -1.10 20.73 -15.66
N TYR A 90 -0.37 21.74 -15.21
CA TYR A 90 -0.92 23.03 -14.81
C TYR A 90 -0.05 24.20 -15.29
N CYS A 91 -0.67 25.36 -15.46
CA CYS A 91 0.03 26.62 -15.68
C CYS A 91 0.39 27.25 -14.32
N SER A 92 1.62 27.74 -14.16
CA SER A 92 2.02 28.46 -12.94
C SER A 92 1.57 29.92 -12.91
N ILE A 93 1.04 30.44 -14.01
CA ILE A 93 0.69 31.86 -14.19
C ILE A 93 -0.83 32.07 -14.11
N CYS A 94 -1.63 31.12 -14.60
CA CYS A 94 -3.09 31.18 -14.56
C CYS A 94 -3.72 29.88 -14.03
N ASP A 95 -5.02 29.89 -13.73
CA ASP A 95 -5.78 28.73 -13.27
C ASP A 95 -6.11 27.75 -14.42
N PHE A 96 -5.11 27.31 -15.18
CA PHE A 96 -5.28 26.31 -16.23
C PHE A 96 -4.68 24.98 -15.81
N ALA A 97 -5.47 23.91 -15.83
CA ALA A 97 -5.02 22.56 -15.50
C ALA A 97 -5.73 21.48 -16.32
N ILE A 98 -4.96 20.48 -16.77
CA ILE A 98 -5.44 19.42 -17.65
C ILE A 98 -4.82 18.06 -17.29
N ASP A 99 -5.60 16.98 -17.45
CA ASP A 99 -5.12 15.62 -17.16
C ASP A 99 -4.18 15.08 -18.26
N LEU A 100 -3.42 14.03 -17.93
CA LEU A 100 -2.43 13.42 -18.83
C LEU A 100 -3.05 12.86 -20.12
N ILE A 101 -4.31 12.43 -20.10
CA ILE A 101 -5.00 11.86 -21.26
C ILE A 101 -5.42 12.97 -22.21
N CYS A 102 -6.00 14.04 -21.68
CA CYS A 102 -6.38 15.22 -22.43
C CYS A 102 -5.17 15.90 -23.07
N VAL A 103 -4.00 15.88 -22.42
CA VAL A 103 -2.74 16.35 -23.01
C VAL A 103 -2.32 15.55 -24.23
N LYS A 104 -2.46 14.22 -24.18
CA LYS A 104 -2.06 13.31 -25.27
C LYS A 104 -3.01 13.35 -26.47
N LYS A 105 -4.20 13.92 -26.32
CA LYS A 105 -5.16 14.05 -27.43
C LYS A 105 -4.58 14.99 -28.49
N GLU A 106 -4.58 14.54 -29.74
CA GLU A 106 -4.27 15.39 -30.88
C GLU A 106 -5.27 16.55 -30.94
N VAL A 107 -4.77 17.78 -30.91
CA VAL A 107 -5.61 18.98 -30.94
C VAL A 107 -5.86 19.38 -32.39
N LYS A 108 -7.08 19.14 -32.85
CA LYS A 108 -7.54 19.64 -34.15
C LYS A 108 -7.83 21.13 -34.04
N LYS A 109 -7.12 21.96 -34.80
CA LYS A 109 -7.39 23.41 -34.88
C LYS A 109 -8.64 23.70 -35.69
N GLU A 110 -8.91 22.86 -36.68
CA GLU A 110 -10.03 23.00 -37.60
C GLU A 110 -10.64 21.62 -37.84
N ILE A 111 -11.97 21.58 -37.98
CA ILE A 111 -12.73 20.41 -38.39
C ILE A 111 -13.40 20.77 -39.71
N GLY A 112 -12.78 20.34 -40.81
CA GLY A 112 -13.38 20.34 -42.15
C GLY A 112 -14.18 19.05 -42.37
N ASP A 113 -15.23 19.11 -43.18
CA ASP A 113 -16.12 17.98 -43.51
C ASP A 113 -16.83 17.33 -42.29
N SER A 114 -17.32 18.15 -41.35
CA SER A 114 -18.20 17.62 -40.32
C SER A 114 -19.52 17.16 -40.95
N LYS A 115 -19.91 15.90 -40.73
CA LYS A 115 -21.23 15.37 -41.14
C LYS A 115 -22.42 16.05 -40.42
N ILE A 116 -22.13 17.01 -39.53
CA ILE A 116 -23.12 17.75 -38.74
C ILE A 116 -23.28 19.18 -39.24
N HIS A 117 -22.23 19.77 -39.81
CA HIS A 117 -22.22 21.15 -40.28
C HIS A 117 -21.27 21.31 -41.47
N GLU A 118 -21.77 21.88 -42.56
CA GLU A 118 -21.08 21.92 -43.86
C GLU A 118 -19.88 22.88 -43.90
N HIS A 119 -19.86 23.91 -43.04
CA HIS A 119 -18.75 24.86 -42.98
C HIS A 119 -17.63 24.40 -42.05
N LEU A 120 -16.42 24.88 -42.34
CA LEU A 120 -15.26 24.71 -41.49
C LEU A 120 -15.52 25.21 -40.07
N LEU A 121 -15.28 24.35 -39.08
CA LEU A 121 -15.34 24.71 -37.67
C LEU A 121 -13.93 24.98 -37.15
N SER A 122 -13.72 26.13 -36.53
CA SER A 122 -12.45 26.51 -35.93
C SER A 122 -12.50 26.41 -34.41
N LEU A 123 -11.46 25.86 -33.80
CA LEU A 123 -11.31 25.85 -32.35
C LEU A 123 -11.11 27.27 -31.83
N VAL A 124 -11.89 27.66 -30.81
CA VAL A 124 -11.61 28.84 -29.99
C VAL A 124 -10.76 28.40 -28.81
N PRO A 125 -9.46 28.75 -28.73
CA PRO A 125 -8.55 28.36 -27.66
C PRO A 125 -8.76 29.21 -26.39
N GLU A 126 -10.01 29.57 -26.10
CA GLU A 126 -10.43 30.37 -24.94
C GLU A 126 -11.68 29.75 -24.33
N MET A 127 -11.75 29.76 -22.99
CA MET A 127 -12.92 29.29 -22.26
C MET A 127 -14.02 30.35 -22.33
N VAL A 128 -15.09 30.04 -23.05
CA VAL A 128 -16.22 30.96 -23.25
C VAL A 128 -17.52 30.21 -23.00
N SER A 129 -18.53 30.90 -22.49
CA SER A 129 -19.87 30.33 -22.33
C SER A 129 -20.55 30.20 -23.70
N PHE A 130 -21.01 29.00 -24.03
CA PHE A 130 -21.73 28.72 -25.26
C PHE A 130 -22.76 27.61 -25.05
N THR A 131 -23.82 27.62 -25.87
CA THR A 131 -24.73 26.48 -25.96
C THR A 131 -24.35 25.64 -27.16
N CYS A 132 -24.05 24.36 -26.96
CA CYS A 132 -23.71 23.48 -28.07
C CYS A 132 -24.94 23.25 -28.95
N HIS A 133 -24.85 23.57 -30.25
CA HIS A 133 -25.95 23.44 -31.20
C HIS A 133 -26.45 21.99 -31.34
N LEU A 134 -25.58 20.98 -31.17
CA LEU A 134 -25.96 19.58 -31.30
C LEU A 134 -26.65 19.01 -30.06
N CYS A 135 -26.05 19.14 -28.87
CA CYS A 135 -26.58 18.53 -27.65
C CYS A 135 -27.44 19.47 -26.80
N GLN A 136 -27.49 20.76 -27.13
CA GLN A 136 -28.30 21.77 -26.44
C GLN A 136 -27.93 21.93 -24.96
N VAL A 137 -26.69 21.57 -24.60
CA VAL A 137 -26.13 21.75 -23.25
C VAL A 137 -25.35 23.05 -23.24
N LEU A 138 -25.56 23.86 -22.19
CA LEU A 138 -24.75 25.03 -21.87
C LEU A 138 -23.40 24.55 -21.31
N ASP A 139 -22.32 25.05 -21.89
CA ASP A 139 -20.95 24.73 -21.51
C ASP A 139 -20.09 25.99 -21.55
N ASP A 140 -18.95 25.97 -20.88
CA ASP A 140 -18.05 27.10 -20.65
C ASP A 140 -16.59 26.76 -21.01
N ARG A 141 -16.40 25.72 -21.86
CA ARG A 141 -15.10 25.21 -22.30
C ARG A 141 -14.65 25.85 -23.63
N PHE A 142 -13.92 25.09 -24.45
CA PHE A 142 -13.36 25.50 -25.73
C PHE A 142 -14.30 25.08 -26.87
N PRO A 143 -15.15 25.98 -27.41
CA PRO A 143 -16.04 25.64 -28.50
C PRO A 143 -15.28 25.53 -29.82
N PHE A 144 -15.83 24.71 -30.69
CA PHE A 144 -15.60 24.79 -32.13
C PHE A 144 -16.71 25.66 -32.74
N VAL A 145 -16.33 26.75 -33.38
CA VAL A 145 -17.27 27.75 -33.91
C VAL A 145 -17.28 27.77 -35.42
N CYS A 146 -18.47 27.93 -35.99
CA CYS A 146 -18.64 28.35 -37.37
C CYS A 146 -18.88 29.87 -37.41
N ASN A 147 -17.91 30.63 -37.92
CA ASN A 147 -18.07 32.08 -38.04
C ASN A 147 -19.11 32.50 -39.10
N LEU A 148 -19.46 31.61 -40.04
CA LEU A 148 -20.44 31.90 -41.10
C LEU A 148 -21.88 31.73 -40.61
N CYS A 149 -22.13 30.77 -39.72
CA CYS A 149 -23.46 30.45 -39.22
C CYS A 149 -23.69 30.87 -37.77
N ASP A 150 -22.67 31.38 -37.09
CA ASP A 150 -22.70 31.75 -35.66
C ASP A 150 -23.15 30.57 -34.76
N LEU A 151 -22.60 29.38 -35.05
CA LEU A 151 -22.91 28.14 -34.34
C LEU A 151 -21.69 27.64 -33.57
N SER A 152 -21.94 27.15 -32.34
CA SER A 152 -20.91 26.59 -31.46
C SER A 152 -21.15 25.12 -31.14
N PHE A 153 -20.08 24.33 -31.09
CA PHE A 153 -20.12 22.90 -30.84
C PHE A 153 -19.07 22.47 -29.82
N HIS A 154 -19.38 21.47 -28.99
CA HIS A 154 -18.31 20.72 -28.30
C HIS A 154 -17.44 20.00 -29.33
N GLN A 155 -16.15 19.78 -29.05
CA GLN A 155 -15.27 18.97 -29.91
C GLN A 155 -15.88 17.60 -30.21
N ASP A 156 -16.23 16.88 -29.15
CA ASP A 156 -16.84 15.55 -29.23
C ASP A 156 -18.18 15.56 -29.98
N CYS A 157 -18.93 16.67 -29.92
CA CYS A 157 -20.13 16.85 -30.72
C CYS A 157 -19.79 17.04 -32.20
N ALA A 158 -18.86 17.95 -32.54
CA ALA A 158 -18.46 18.25 -33.91
C ALA A 158 -17.80 17.07 -34.64
N GLU A 159 -17.09 16.21 -33.91
CA GLU A 159 -16.44 14.99 -34.42
C GLU A 159 -17.39 13.79 -34.49
N SER A 160 -18.51 13.83 -33.77
CA SER A 160 -19.42 12.69 -33.72
C SER A 160 -20.10 12.45 -35.07
N ILE A 161 -20.25 11.19 -35.44
CA ILE A 161 -21.03 10.81 -36.62
C ILE A 161 -22.38 10.25 -36.17
N SER A 162 -23.40 10.33 -37.03
CA SER A 162 -24.77 9.95 -36.66
C SER A 162 -24.90 8.45 -36.34
N GLU A 163 -24.05 7.62 -36.95
CA GLU A 163 -24.10 6.16 -36.83
C GLU A 163 -22.69 5.57 -36.95
N ILE A 164 -22.33 4.62 -36.08
CA ILE A 164 -21.04 3.92 -36.07
C ILE A 164 -21.23 2.40 -36.11
N ASN A 165 -20.31 1.71 -36.77
CA ASN A 165 -20.12 0.27 -36.58
C ASN A 165 -19.10 0.08 -35.45
N TYR A 166 -19.52 -0.54 -34.35
CA TYR A 166 -18.69 -0.64 -33.15
C TYR A 166 -18.18 -2.07 -32.94
N SER A 167 -16.87 -2.23 -32.75
CA SER A 167 -16.23 -3.55 -32.66
C SER A 167 -16.76 -4.40 -31.49
N CYS A 168 -17.05 -3.77 -30.34
CA CYS A 168 -17.60 -4.47 -29.17
C CYS A 168 -19.12 -4.68 -29.24
N HIS A 169 -19.77 -4.20 -30.30
CA HIS A 169 -21.19 -4.43 -30.59
C HIS A 169 -21.42 -4.56 -32.10
N PRO A 170 -20.93 -5.63 -32.74
CA PRO A 170 -20.91 -5.74 -34.20
C PRO A 170 -22.26 -6.10 -34.83
N GLN A 171 -23.25 -6.56 -34.03
CA GLN A 171 -24.53 -7.02 -34.57
C GLN A 171 -25.40 -5.89 -35.12
N HIS A 172 -25.32 -4.71 -34.50
CA HIS A 172 -26.11 -3.55 -34.89
C HIS A 172 -25.26 -2.29 -34.88
N PRO A 173 -25.47 -1.37 -35.83
CA PRO A 173 -24.84 -0.07 -35.76
C PRO A 173 -25.39 0.70 -34.55
N LEU A 174 -24.53 1.50 -33.92
CA LEU A 174 -24.92 2.38 -32.84
C LEU A 174 -25.23 3.77 -33.36
N LYS A 175 -26.38 4.32 -32.94
CA LYS A 175 -26.80 5.67 -33.30
C LYS A 175 -26.36 6.66 -32.24
N ARG A 176 -26.03 7.87 -32.66
CA ARG A 176 -25.66 8.96 -31.77
C ARG A 176 -26.88 9.49 -31.02
N PHE A 177 -26.73 9.66 -29.70
CA PHE A 177 -27.72 10.30 -28.84
C PHE A 177 -27.07 11.44 -28.06
N THR A 178 -27.87 12.45 -27.74
CA THR A 178 -27.46 13.62 -26.93
C THR A 178 -28.18 13.70 -25.58
N ARG A 179 -29.19 12.84 -25.39
CA ARG A 179 -30.01 12.75 -24.19
C ARG A 179 -30.32 11.28 -23.94
N VAL A 180 -30.19 10.86 -22.68
CA VAL A 180 -30.51 9.49 -22.24
C VAL A 180 -32.01 9.27 -22.36
N PRO A 181 -32.49 8.31 -23.16
CA PRO A 181 -33.91 7.96 -23.18
C PRO A 181 -34.37 7.43 -21.82
N ASN A 182 -35.61 7.76 -21.40
CA ASN A 182 -36.17 7.36 -20.08
C ASN A 182 -36.15 5.85 -19.77
N ARG A 183 -35.90 4.98 -20.76
CA ARG A 183 -35.90 3.51 -20.62
C ARG A 183 -34.51 2.87 -20.69
N THR A 184 -33.45 3.67 -20.81
CA THR A 184 -32.07 3.17 -20.95
C THR A 184 -31.28 3.44 -19.66
N GLY A 185 -30.27 2.63 -19.39
CA GLY A 185 -29.34 2.92 -18.29
C GLY A 185 -28.61 4.24 -18.50
N GLU A 186 -28.38 4.99 -17.41
CA GLU A 186 -27.62 6.26 -17.43
C GLU A 186 -26.11 6.06 -17.55
N ASN A 187 -25.64 4.81 -17.51
CA ASN A 187 -24.23 4.45 -17.47
C ASN A 187 -23.78 3.73 -18.74
N CYS A 188 -22.51 3.91 -19.09
CA CYS A 188 -21.84 3.18 -20.16
C CYS A 188 -21.76 1.68 -19.85
N CYS A 189 -22.18 0.84 -20.80
CA CYS A 189 -22.20 -0.62 -20.64
C CYS A 189 -20.80 -1.23 -20.43
N LEU A 190 -19.73 -0.54 -20.83
CA LEU A 190 -18.36 -1.07 -20.75
C LEU A 190 -17.58 -0.58 -19.54
N CYS A 191 -17.64 0.72 -19.21
CA CYS A 191 -16.84 1.30 -18.12
C CYS A 191 -17.66 1.62 -16.87
N GLY A 192 -18.99 1.57 -16.94
CA GLY A 192 -19.87 1.91 -15.82
C GLY A 192 -20.02 3.40 -15.52
N ASN A 193 -19.27 4.28 -16.18
CA ASN A 193 -19.36 5.73 -15.99
C ASN A 193 -20.69 6.29 -16.51
N LYS A 194 -21.15 7.39 -15.91
CA LYS A 194 -22.33 8.12 -16.39
C LYS A 194 -22.13 8.62 -17.81
N LEU A 195 -23.18 8.52 -18.62
CA LEU A 195 -23.20 9.02 -19.99
C LEU A 195 -23.37 10.54 -19.96
N HIS A 196 -22.50 11.25 -20.68
CA HIS A 196 -22.50 12.71 -20.75
C HIS A 196 -22.62 13.19 -22.20
N ASN A 197 -23.27 14.34 -22.41
CA ASN A 197 -23.37 15.05 -23.69
C ASN A 197 -23.75 14.13 -24.85
N VAL A 198 -22.76 13.65 -25.62
CA VAL A 198 -22.94 12.72 -26.74
C VAL A 198 -22.46 11.34 -26.36
N PHE A 199 -23.25 10.33 -26.70
CA PHE A 199 -22.93 8.91 -26.57
C PHE A 199 -23.58 8.13 -27.71
N TYR A 200 -23.28 6.83 -27.81
CA TYR A 200 -23.81 5.96 -28.85
C TYR A 200 -24.68 4.88 -28.25
N HIS A 201 -25.83 4.61 -28.88
CA HIS A 201 -26.85 3.71 -28.37
C HIS A 201 -27.44 2.81 -29.45
N CYS A 202 -27.62 1.52 -29.11
CA CYS A 202 -28.43 0.57 -29.86
C CYS A 202 -29.78 0.40 -29.16
N SER A 203 -30.87 0.80 -29.81
CA SER A 203 -32.23 0.61 -29.27
C SER A 203 -32.70 -0.84 -29.29
N VAL A 204 -32.12 -1.69 -30.16
CA VAL A 204 -32.48 -3.12 -30.26
C VAL A 204 -31.90 -3.91 -29.09
N CYS A 205 -30.64 -3.65 -28.75
CA CYS A 205 -29.93 -4.39 -27.70
C CYS A 205 -29.86 -3.65 -26.36
N ASN A 206 -30.40 -2.42 -26.28
CA ASN A 206 -30.28 -1.53 -25.13
C ASN A 206 -28.80 -1.34 -24.70
N PHE A 207 -27.91 -1.17 -25.67
CA PHE A 207 -26.46 -1.05 -25.44
C PHE A 207 -26.03 0.39 -25.62
N SER A 208 -25.49 1.01 -24.56
CA SER A 208 -25.02 2.40 -24.56
C SER A 208 -23.53 2.48 -24.24
N VAL A 209 -22.79 3.28 -24.99
CA VAL A 209 -21.34 3.44 -24.81
C VAL A 209 -20.96 4.92 -24.92
N ASP A 210 -20.12 5.37 -23.99
CA ASP A 210 -19.60 6.75 -23.99
C ASP A 210 -18.55 6.97 -25.08
N ILE A 211 -18.28 8.23 -25.41
CA ILE A 211 -17.29 8.59 -26.45
C ILE A 211 -15.87 8.10 -26.12
N ASN A 212 -15.47 8.05 -24.86
CA ASN A 212 -14.12 7.60 -24.50
C ASN A 212 -13.94 6.11 -24.78
N CYS A 213 -14.96 5.29 -24.51
CA CYS A 213 -15.01 3.87 -24.84
C CYS A 213 -15.17 3.62 -26.35
N VAL A 214 -15.77 4.55 -27.10
CA VAL A 214 -15.77 4.50 -28.57
C VAL A 214 -14.38 4.83 -29.13
N LYS A 215 -13.71 5.85 -28.60
CA LYS A 215 -12.36 6.27 -29.01
C LYS A 215 -11.28 5.26 -28.59
N ASN A 216 -11.47 4.59 -27.45
CA ASN A 216 -10.55 3.58 -26.91
C ASN A 216 -11.33 2.29 -26.55
N PRO A 217 -11.78 1.53 -27.55
CA PRO A 217 -12.52 0.30 -27.30
C PRO A 217 -11.60 -0.75 -26.66
N PRO A 218 -12.11 -1.56 -25.71
CA PRO A 218 -11.40 -2.75 -25.27
C PRO A 218 -11.18 -3.71 -26.45
N PRO A 219 -10.09 -4.51 -26.45
CA PRO A 219 -9.88 -5.51 -27.48
C PRO A 219 -11.10 -6.43 -27.60
N PHE A 220 -11.66 -6.56 -28.80
CA PHE A 220 -12.81 -7.45 -29.01
C PHE A 220 -12.43 -8.93 -28.85
N SER A 221 -11.22 -9.30 -29.29
CA SER A 221 -10.70 -10.65 -29.19
C SER A 221 -9.28 -10.64 -28.65
N LEU A 222 -8.96 -11.58 -27.77
CA LEU A 222 -7.61 -11.83 -27.26
C LEU A 222 -7.13 -13.19 -27.76
N LEU A 223 -6.03 -13.20 -28.53
CA LEU A 223 -5.58 -14.38 -29.27
C LEU A 223 -4.70 -15.35 -28.46
N GLN A 224 -4.10 -14.90 -27.35
CA GLN A 224 -3.28 -15.72 -26.45
C GLN A 224 -3.37 -15.18 -25.00
N PRO A 225 -4.52 -15.32 -24.33
CA PRO A 225 -4.65 -14.83 -22.96
C PRO A 225 -3.84 -15.73 -22.00
N LYS A 226 -3.13 -15.13 -21.04
CA LYS A 226 -2.44 -15.90 -19.97
C LYS A 226 -3.39 -16.79 -19.16
N ALA A 227 -4.68 -16.46 -19.16
CA ALA A 227 -5.70 -17.20 -18.43
C ALA A 227 -6.32 -18.38 -19.16
N HIS A 228 -6.14 -18.51 -20.48
CA HIS A 228 -6.80 -19.56 -21.24
C HIS A 228 -6.09 -19.81 -22.57
N GLU A 229 -5.98 -21.05 -23.01
CA GLU A 229 -5.21 -21.37 -24.23
C GLU A 229 -5.89 -20.95 -25.53
N HIS A 230 -7.24 -20.90 -25.53
CA HIS A 230 -7.99 -20.52 -26.72
C HIS A 230 -8.22 -19.00 -26.79
N PRO A 231 -8.45 -18.47 -28.00
CA PRO A 231 -8.92 -17.10 -28.17
C PRO A 231 -10.23 -16.86 -27.43
N ILE A 232 -10.31 -15.73 -26.71
CA ILE A 232 -11.51 -15.31 -26.00
C ILE A 232 -12.08 -14.03 -26.60
N ILE A 233 -13.40 -13.91 -26.60
CA ILE A 233 -14.15 -12.82 -27.25
C ILE A 233 -14.95 -12.06 -26.20
N LEU A 234 -14.91 -10.73 -26.25
CA LEU A 234 -15.67 -9.87 -25.35
C LEU A 234 -17.17 -9.99 -25.65
N MET A 235 -17.97 -10.29 -24.62
CA MET A 235 -19.43 -10.36 -24.71
C MET A 235 -20.06 -9.46 -23.63
N PRO A 236 -20.21 -8.15 -23.89
CA PRO A 236 -20.75 -7.21 -22.92
C PRO A 236 -22.17 -7.54 -22.46
N GLN A 237 -22.54 -7.02 -21.28
CA GLN A 237 -23.90 -7.11 -20.71
C GLN A 237 -24.39 -8.55 -20.45
N ARG A 238 -23.54 -9.38 -19.87
CA ARG A 238 -23.85 -10.75 -19.44
C ARG A 238 -23.52 -10.91 -17.96
N SER A 239 -24.48 -11.38 -17.18
CA SER A 239 -24.20 -11.89 -15.83
C SER A 239 -23.50 -13.24 -15.96
N PHE A 240 -22.39 -13.40 -15.26
CA PHE A 240 -21.61 -14.63 -15.24
C PHE A 240 -20.81 -14.71 -13.95
N VAL A 241 -20.42 -15.93 -13.57
CA VAL A 241 -19.41 -16.13 -12.53
C VAL A 241 -18.06 -16.31 -13.22
N CYS A 242 -17.09 -15.46 -12.89
CA CYS A 242 -15.76 -15.54 -13.45
C CYS A 242 -15.06 -16.83 -13.03
N ASN A 243 -14.62 -17.64 -14.00
CA ASN A 243 -13.89 -18.88 -13.75
C ASN A 243 -12.58 -18.66 -12.99
N ALA A 244 -11.97 -17.48 -13.08
CA ALA A 244 -10.69 -17.19 -12.43
C ALA A 244 -10.80 -16.66 -10.99
N CYS A 245 -11.87 -15.91 -10.65
CA CYS A 245 -11.99 -15.30 -9.33
C CYS A 245 -13.26 -15.68 -8.56
N GLY A 246 -14.20 -16.40 -9.19
CA GLY A 246 -15.44 -16.85 -8.55
C GLY A 246 -16.47 -15.76 -8.26
N MET A 247 -16.27 -14.52 -8.76
CA MET A 247 -17.14 -13.37 -8.53
C MET A 247 -17.98 -13.06 -9.78
N ASP A 248 -19.10 -12.35 -9.61
CA ASP A 248 -20.08 -11.97 -10.63
C ASP A 248 -20.31 -10.45 -10.75
N ASP A 249 -19.27 -9.67 -10.44
CA ASP A 249 -19.34 -8.22 -10.21
C ASP A 249 -19.01 -7.33 -11.42
N ASP A 250 -18.55 -7.87 -12.56
CA ASP A 250 -18.45 -7.13 -13.83
C ASP A 250 -19.30 -7.82 -14.90
N PRO A 251 -20.29 -7.15 -15.51
CA PRO A 251 -21.19 -7.77 -16.50
C PRO A 251 -20.58 -7.89 -17.91
N ASN A 252 -19.26 -7.80 -18.06
CA ASN A 252 -18.59 -7.81 -19.36
C ASN A 252 -17.51 -8.91 -19.47
N PRO A 253 -17.92 -10.19 -19.62
CA PRO A 253 -16.99 -11.31 -19.75
C PRO A 253 -16.22 -11.28 -21.07
N TYR A 254 -14.98 -11.76 -21.01
CA TYR A 254 -14.40 -12.47 -22.14
C TYR A 254 -14.82 -13.95 -22.10
N VAL A 255 -15.26 -14.47 -23.23
CA VAL A 255 -15.81 -15.81 -23.36
C VAL A 255 -14.99 -16.61 -24.35
N CYS A 256 -14.64 -17.85 -23.99
CA CYS A 256 -14.20 -18.86 -24.93
C CYS A 256 -15.40 -19.72 -25.35
N PRO A 257 -15.90 -19.61 -26.59
CA PRO A 257 -17.02 -20.43 -27.04
C PRO A 257 -16.72 -21.94 -27.07
N GLN A 258 -15.44 -22.32 -27.24
CA GLN A 258 -15.04 -23.72 -27.34
C GLN A 258 -15.09 -24.44 -25.98
N CYS A 259 -14.77 -23.73 -24.90
CA CYS A 259 -14.65 -24.30 -23.56
C CYS A 259 -15.75 -23.85 -22.59
N ASN A 260 -16.65 -22.96 -23.02
CA ASN A 260 -17.59 -22.26 -22.13
C ASN A 260 -16.89 -21.56 -20.95
N PHE A 261 -15.67 -21.05 -21.20
CA PHE A 261 -14.86 -20.36 -20.19
C PHE A 261 -15.20 -18.87 -20.21
N MET A 262 -15.50 -18.30 -19.05
CA MET A 262 -15.86 -16.89 -18.89
C MET A 262 -14.98 -16.22 -17.84
N ILE A 263 -14.38 -15.08 -18.19
CA ILE A 263 -13.43 -14.40 -17.33
C ILE A 263 -13.65 -12.90 -17.32
N HIS A 264 -13.52 -12.28 -16.14
CA HIS A 264 -13.46 -10.83 -16.02
C HIS A 264 -12.27 -10.28 -16.80
N ARG A 265 -12.43 -9.09 -17.38
CA ARG A 265 -11.35 -8.38 -18.07
C ARG A 265 -10.10 -8.23 -17.19
N ASN A 266 -10.30 -7.91 -15.91
CA ASN A 266 -9.24 -7.71 -14.93
C ASN A 266 -8.64 -9.02 -14.39
N CYS A 267 -9.18 -10.18 -14.77
CA CYS A 267 -8.64 -11.49 -14.40
C CYS A 267 -7.84 -12.14 -15.53
N VAL A 268 -7.84 -11.58 -16.75
CA VAL A 268 -7.16 -12.18 -17.92
C VAL A 268 -5.64 -12.30 -17.70
N ASP A 269 -5.02 -11.27 -17.14
CA ASP A 269 -3.57 -11.17 -16.94
C ASP A 269 -3.12 -11.51 -15.52
N LYS A 270 -3.85 -12.40 -14.85
CA LYS A 270 -3.49 -12.88 -13.51
C LYS A 270 -2.06 -13.47 -13.49
N PRO A 271 -1.29 -13.24 -12.42
CA PRO A 271 0.05 -13.80 -12.31
C PRO A 271 -0.02 -15.32 -12.06
N GLN A 272 1.05 -16.04 -12.36
CA GLN A 272 1.09 -17.50 -12.21
C GLN A 272 1.77 -17.91 -10.91
N VAL A 273 2.87 -17.25 -10.53
CA VAL A 273 3.61 -17.56 -9.31
C VAL A 273 3.88 -16.27 -8.55
N ILE A 274 3.46 -16.25 -7.29
CA ILE A 274 3.56 -15.04 -6.46
C ILE A 274 4.01 -15.39 -5.04
N LYS A 275 4.46 -14.38 -4.31
CA LYS A 275 4.69 -14.47 -2.86
C LYS A 275 3.74 -13.51 -2.15
N ILE A 276 3.13 -13.99 -1.07
CA ILE A 276 2.24 -13.19 -0.21
C ILE A 276 2.84 -13.06 1.19
N ASN A 277 2.40 -12.09 1.96
CA ASN A 277 2.79 -11.91 3.37
C ASN A 277 2.04 -12.83 4.34
N HIS A 278 0.97 -13.50 3.89
CA HIS A 278 0.23 -14.49 4.68
C HIS A 278 0.85 -15.90 4.63
N HIS A 279 1.92 -16.11 3.86
CA HIS A 279 2.53 -17.42 3.68
C HIS A 279 4.00 -17.33 3.26
N ASP A 280 4.85 -18.17 3.83
CA ASP A 280 6.30 -18.10 3.62
C ASP A 280 6.74 -18.56 2.23
N HIS A 281 6.01 -19.54 1.67
CA HIS A 281 6.32 -20.12 0.38
C HIS A 281 5.67 -19.36 -0.76
N ARG A 282 6.22 -19.53 -1.96
CA ARG A 282 5.54 -19.15 -3.19
C ARG A 282 4.26 -19.97 -3.35
N ILE A 283 3.25 -19.30 -3.86
CA ILE A 283 1.97 -19.89 -4.19
C ILE A 283 1.75 -19.81 -5.70
N TYR A 284 1.05 -20.81 -6.22
CA TYR A 284 0.89 -21.05 -7.63
C TYR A 284 -0.59 -20.93 -7.98
N TYR A 285 -0.89 -20.23 -9.05
CA TYR A 285 -2.25 -20.14 -9.55
C TYR A 285 -2.68 -21.49 -10.14
N ASN A 286 -3.83 -21.98 -9.69
CA ASN A 286 -4.49 -23.15 -10.24
C ASN A 286 -5.85 -22.74 -10.81
N HIS A 287 -6.27 -23.39 -11.88
CA HIS A 287 -7.58 -23.13 -12.50
C HIS A 287 -8.75 -23.69 -11.70
N TYR A 288 -8.48 -24.71 -10.89
CA TYR A 288 -9.38 -25.35 -9.94
C TYR A 288 -8.53 -25.94 -8.82
N LEU A 289 -9.19 -26.27 -7.71
CA LEU A 289 -8.61 -27.06 -6.62
C LEU A 289 -9.32 -28.43 -6.59
N ASP A 290 -8.79 -29.34 -5.78
CA ASP A 290 -9.48 -30.61 -5.49
C ASP A 290 -10.79 -30.34 -4.74
N SER A 291 -11.74 -31.28 -4.81
CA SER A 291 -13.13 -31.12 -4.34
C SER A 291 -13.30 -31.09 -2.82
N ASP A 292 -12.27 -30.69 -2.10
CA ASP A 292 -12.25 -30.54 -0.65
C ASP A 292 -12.83 -29.17 -0.23
N ASP A 293 -13.09 -29.03 1.07
CA ASP A 293 -13.55 -27.78 1.67
C ASP A 293 -12.35 -26.86 1.89
N TRP A 294 -12.14 -25.93 0.96
CA TRP A 294 -11.04 -24.98 1.02
C TRP A 294 -11.46 -23.67 1.69
N GLU A 295 -10.68 -23.23 2.66
CA GLU A 295 -10.80 -21.89 3.25
C GLU A 295 -9.65 -21.00 2.81
N CYS A 296 -9.96 -19.74 2.50
CA CYS A 296 -8.95 -18.79 2.05
C CYS A 296 -8.09 -18.31 3.22
N GLY A 297 -6.79 -18.60 3.20
CA GLY A 297 -5.81 -18.20 4.22
C GLY A 297 -5.57 -16.68 4.38
N VAL A 298 -6.36 -15.85 3.70
CA VAL A 298 -6.37 -14.38 3.85
C VAL A 298 -7.70 -13.90 4.42
N CYS A 299 -8.83 -14.29 3.83
CA CYS A 299 -10.14 -13.77 4.23
C CYS A 299 -11.01 -14.75 5.02
N GLN A 300 -10.53 -15.97 5.26
CA GLN A 300 -11.21 -17.07 5.96
C GLN A 300 -12.62 -17.39 5.41
N LYS A 301 -12.84 -17.13 4.12
CA LYS A 301 -14.07 -17.51 3.42
C LYS A 301 -13.82 -18.71 2.55
N GLU A 302 -14.87 -19.49 2.32
CA GLU A 302 -14.88 -20.63 1.43
C GLU A 302 -14.34 -20.28 0.03
N ILE A 303 -13.46 -21.12 -0.49
CA ILE A 303 -12.98 -21.09 -1.86
C ILE A 303 -13.78 -22.12 -2.65
N LYS A 304 -14.54 -21.65 -3.64
CA LYS A 304 -15.19 -22.55 -4.58
C LYS A 304 -14.14 -23.27 -5.43
N TRP A 305 -13.93 -24.56 -5.19
CA TRP A 305 -12.89 -25.37 -5.85
C TRP A 305 -12.98 -25.38 -7.39
N THR A 306 -14.17 -25.16 -7.97
CA THR A 306 -14.37 -25.08 -9.43
C THR A 306 -13.82 -23.78 -10.06
N CYS A 307 -13.36 -22.84 -9.23
CA CYS A 307 -12.84 -21.55 -9.66
C CYS A 307 -11.33 -21.46 -9.38
N GLY A 308 -10.69 -20.51 -10.04
CA GLY A 308 -9.28 -20.25 -9.86
C GLY A 308 -8.89 -19.80 -8.45
N ALA A 309 -7.81 -20.38 -7.94
CA ALA A 309 -7.26 -20.07 -6.63
C ALA A 309 -5.74 -20.28 -6.62
N TYR A 310 -5.05 -19.62 -5.70
CA TYR A 310 -3.65 -19.92 -5.44
C TYR A 310 -3.54 -21.00 -4.39
N SER A 311 -2.58 -21.92 -4.54
CA SER A 311 -2.24 -22.87 -3.47
C SER A 311 -0.73 -23.02 -3.32
N CYS A 312 -0.31 -23.52 -2.16
CA CYS A 312 1.09 -23.83 -1.91
C CYS A 312 1.37 -25.33 -2.17
N PRO A 313 2.34 -25.69 -3.02
CA PRO A 313 2.71 -27.09 -3.22
C PRO A 313 3.44 -27.71 -2.02
N LYS A 314 3.97 -26.89 -1.10
CA LYS A 314 4.69 -27.32 0.10
C LYS A 314 3.76 -27.47 1.32
N CYS A 315 2.59 -26.82 1.30
CA CYS A 315 1.65 -26.77 2.42
C CYS A 315 0.27 -27.21 1.93
N GLN A 316 -0.11 -28.44 2.28
CA GLN A 316 -1.26 -29.15 1.70
C GLN A 316 -2.59 -28.39 1.85
N ASP A 317 -2.81 -27.74 2.99
CA ASP A 317 -4.09 -27.11 3.32
C ASP A 317 -4.06 -25.57 3.15
N PHE A 318 -3.14 -25.04 2.32
CA PHE A 318 -3.04 -23.60 2.11
C PHE A 318 -3.53 -23.18 0.72
N ALA A 319 -4.66 -22.48 0.68
CA ALA A 319 -5.20 -21.86 -0.52
C ALA A 319 -5.69 -20.43 -0.28
N VAL A 320 -5.70 -19.63 -1.35
CA VAL A 320 -6.12 -18.21 -1.31
C VAL A 320 -6.89 -17.84 -2.57
N HIS A 321 -8.00 -17.11 -2.45
CA HIS A 321 -8.71 -16.58 -3.62
C HIS A 321 -7.79 -15.71 -4.47
N LEU A 322 -7.97 -15.74 -5.80
CA LEU A 322 -7.19 -14.89 -6.72
C LEU A 322 -7.20 -13.42 -6.31
N ARG A 323 -8.38 -12.86 -6.00
CA ARG A 323 -8.51 -11.44 -5.60
C ARG A 323 -7.92 -11.12 -4.24
N CYS A 324 -7.90 -12.09 -3.32
CA CYS A 324 -7.26 -11.92 -2.02
C CYS A 324 -5.74 -11.90 -2.16
N ALA A 325 -5.19 -12.85 -2.92
CA ALA A 325 -3.76 -12.94 -3.15
C ALA A 325 -3.21 -11.73 -3.92
N THR A 326 -3.95 -11.23 -4.92
CA THR A 326 -3.51 -10.06 -5.71
C THR A 326 -3.92 -8.71 -5.12
N LYS A 327 -4.47 -8.69 -3.90
CA LYS A 327 -4.88 -7.45 -3.24
C LYS A 327 -3.65 -6.62 -2.88
N PHE A 328 -3.77 -5.30 -3.00
CA PHE A 328 -2.71 -4.39 -2.55
C PHE A 328 -2.41 -4.60 -1.06
N GLY A 329 -1.12 -4.72 -0.73
CA GLY A 329 -0.63 -4.99 0.62
C GLY A 329 -0.49 -6.47 0.97
N ILE A 330 -0.98 -7.40 0.13
CA ILE A 330 -0.89 -8.86 0.38
C ILE A 330 0.29 -9.48 -0.36
N TRP A 331 0.38 -9.26 -1.67
CA TRP A 331 1.52 -9.67 -2.49
C TRP A 331 2.42 -8.48 -2.86
N ASP A 332 3.65 -8.78 -3.23
CA ASP A 332 4.65 -7.79 -3.64
C ASP A 332 4.36 -7.15 -5.02
N GLY A 333 3.51 -7.76 -5.85
CA GLY A 333 3.22 -7.32 -7.22
C GLY A 333 4.21 -7.86 -8.27
N ILE A 334 5.07 -8.81 -7.87
CA ILE A 334 6.11 -9.40 -8.71
C ILE A 334 5.63 -10.76 -9.21
N GLU A 335 5.68 -10.95 -10.52
CA GLU A 335 5.53 -12.28 -11.14
C GLU A 335 6.83 -13.07 -10.96
N LEU A 336 6.74 -14.23 -10.33
CA LEU A 336 7.88 -15.07 -9.98
C LEU A 336 8.00 -16.32 -10.85
N GLU A 337 7.13 -16.47 -11.86
CA GLU A 337 7.20 -17.55 -12.84
C GLU A 337 8.58 -17.55 -13.53
N GLY A 338 9.28 -18.69 -13.46
CA GLY A 338 10.63 -18.86 -14.04
C GLY A 338 11.78 -18.24 -13.24
N ILE A 339 11.52 -17.55 -12.12
CA ILE A 339 12.57 -17.00 -11.24
C ILE A 339 12.96 -18.06 -10.20
N SER A 340 14.25 -18.32 -9.97
CA SER A 340 14.68 -19.24 -8.89
C SER A 340 14.47 -18.66 -7.49
N GLU A 341 14.19 -19.48 -6.48
CA GLU A 341 14.20 -19.05 -5.06
C GLU A 341 15.66 -18.84 -4.60
N THR A 342 16.10 -17.59 -4.46
CA THR A 342 17.36 -17.27 -3.75
C THR A 342 17.05 -16.89 -2.32
N ASN A 343 17.46 -17.73 -1.36
CA ASN A 343 17.43 -17.38 0.06
C ASN A 343 18.54 -16.35 0.35
N ILE A 344 18.15 -15.09 0.51
CA ILE A 344 19.06 -13.98 0.84
C ILE A 344 19.36 -13.92 2.35
N GLU A 345 18.71 -14.77 3.17
CA GLU A 345 18.91 -14.79 4.63
C GLU A 345 20.32 -15.24 5.02
N LEU A 346 21.20 -14.25 5.16
CA LEU A 346 22.54 -14.43 5.69
C LEU A 346 22.47 -14.28 7.22
N LYS A 347 22.90 -15.28 7.97
CA LYS A 347 22.94 -15.21 9.44
C LYS A 347 23.93 -14.13 9.90
N SER A 348 23.64 -13.49 11.04
CA SER A 348 24.55 -12.56 11.73
C SER A 348 25.60 -13.27 12.59
N TYR A 349 25.44 -14.57 12.83
CA TYR A 349 26.27 -15.31 13.75
C TYR A 349 26.64 -16.69 13.21
N GLU A 350 27.76 -17.19 13.71
CA GLU A 350 28.23 -18.55 13.49
C GLU A 350 28.26 -19.26 14.85
N VAL A 351 27.69 -20.47 14.90
CA VAL A 351 27.74 -21.31 16.09
C VAL A 351 29.12 -21.94 16.16
N VAL A 352 29.84 -21.67 17.25
CA VAL A 352 31.14 -22.30 17.51
C VAL A 352 30.89 -23.65 18.18
N GLU A 353 30.10 -23.63 19.26
CA GLU A 353 29.66 -24.79 20.03
C GLU A 353 28.26 -24.50 20.62
N GLU A 354 27.63 -25.49 21.25
CA GLU A 354 26.32 -25.29 21.90
C GLU A 354 26.39 -24.18 22.96
N GLY A 355 25.56 -23.14 22.80
CA GLY A 355 25.58 -21.96 23.67
C GLY A 355 26.72 -20.97 23.43
N LEU A 356 27.60 -21.18 22.44
CA LEU A 356 28.70 -20.27 22.10
C LEU A 356 28.62 -19.80 20.63
N ILE A 357 28.58 -18.48 20.43
CA ILE A 357 28.47 -17.89 19.09
C ILE A 357 29.57 -16.86 18.80
N LYS A 358 30.00 -16.78 17.53
CA LYS A 358 30.71 -15.63 16.99
C LYS A 358 29.72 -14.74 16.25
N HIS A 359 29.47 -13.55 16.77
CA HIS A 359 28.50 -12.62 16.19
C HIS A 359 29.20 -11.59 15.31
N SER A 360 28.59 -11.22 14.18
CA SER A 360 29.21 -10.35 13.16
C SER A 360 29.50 -8.93 13.62
N SER A 361 28.81 -8.46 14.65
CA SER A 361 29.09 -7.16 15.30
C SER A 361 30.16 -7.23 16.39
N HIS A 362 30.66 -8.43 16.72
CA HIS A 362 31.65 -8.64 17.75
C HIS A 362 32.57 -9.82 17.40
N GLN A 363 33.17 -9.77 16.21
CA GLN A 363 33.86 -10.91 15.60
C GLN A 363 35.11 -11.38 16.35
N ASN A 364 35.72 -10.50 17.14
CA ASN A 364 36.98 -10.79 17.82
C ASN A 364 36.81 -11.65 19.08
N HIS A 365 35.60 -11.74 19.64
CA HIS A 365 35.33 -12.52 20.86
C HIS A 365 34.14 -13.46 20.68
N VAL A 366 34.08 -14.47 21.53
CA VAL A 366 32.96 -15.42 21.57
C VAL A 366 31.94 -14.93 22.60
N LEU A 367 30.66 -15.04 22.25
CA LEU A 367 29.57 -14.75 23.16
C LEU A 367 29.02 -16.05 23.75
N LYS A 368 28.80 -16.05 25.07
CA LYS A 368 28.26 -17.19 25.82
C LYS A 368 26.79 -16.96 26.15
N LEU A 369 25.97 -17.98 25.91
CA LEU A 369 24.57 -18.03 26.29
C LEU A 369 24.45 -18.19 27.80
N ASN A 370 23.65 -17.34 28.41
CA ASN A 370 23.24 -17.45 29.81
C ASN A 370 21.72 -17.56 29.86
N GLU A 371 21.25 -18.41 30.76
CA GLU A 371 19.85 -18.44 31.18
C GLU A 371 19.62 -17.37 32.25
N GLU A 372 18.35 -17.05 32.49
CA GLU A 372 17.88 -15.90 33.27
C GLU A 372 18.76 -15.56 34.49
N SER A 373 19.07 -14.27 34.67
CA SER A 373 19.79 -13.81 35.85
C SER A 373 18.82 -13.57 37.01
N ASP A 374 18.84 -14.44 38.02
CA ASP A 374 18.14 -14.25 39.32
C ASP A 374 18.80 -13.19 40.22
N ALA A 375 19.89 -12.57 39.78
CA ALA A 375 20.69 -11.69 40.62
C ALA A 375 20.24 -10.21 40.52
N ASP A 376 20.28 -9.51 41.66
CA ASP A 376 20.09 -8.07 41.88
C ASP A 376 21.15 -7.18 41.19
N VAL A 377 21.50 -7.51 39.95
CA VAL A 377 22.50 -6.80 39.17
C VAL A 377 21.86 -5.57 38.53
N GLU A 378 22.65 -4.49 38.45
CA GLU A 378 22.35 -3.29 37.67
C GLU A 378 21.72 -3.64 36.33
N ALA A 379 20.75 -2.82 35.87
CA ALA A 379 19.97 -3.11 34.67
C ALA A 379 20.88 -3.29 33.44
N ILE A 380 21.19 -4.55 33.12
CA ILE A 380 21.91 -4.95 31.93
C ILE A 380 21.07 -4.57 30.71
N VAL A 381 21.69 -3.92 29.73
CA VAL A 381 21.02 -3.47 28.49
C VAL A 381 21.59 -4.23 27.29
N CYS A 382 20.71 -4.66 26.39
CA CYS A 382 21.11 -5.25 25.13
C CYS A 382 21.70 -4.19 24.18
N GLU A 383 22.89 -4.45 23.63
CA GLU A 383 23.58 -3.54 22.70
C GLU A 383 22.84 -3.37 21.35
N ALA A 384 21.99 -4.33 20.97
CA ALA A 384 21.24 -4.28 19.72
C ALA A 384 19.93 -3.49 19.84
N CYS A 385 19.05 -3.82 20.78
CA CYS A 385 17.73 -3.20 20.91
C CYS A 385 17.66 -2.11 22.00
N VAL A 386 18.73 -1.96 22.80
CA VAL A 386 18.85 -0.94 23.85
C VAL A 386 17.83 -1.10 25.00
N TYR A 387 17.14 -2.25 25.02
CA TYR A 387 16.20 -2.64 26.07
C TYR A 387 16.86 -3.47 27.18
N PRO A 388 16.31 -3.41 28.40
CA PRO A 388 16.81 -4.21 29.51
C PRO A 388 16.72 -5.72 29.27
N VAL A 389 17.63 -6.46 29.87
CA VAL A 389 17.69 -7.93 29.84
C VAL A 389 17.24 -8.46 31.21
N PHE A 390 15.93 -8.51 31.44
CA PHE A 390 15.34 -9.00 32.71
C PHE A 390 14.64 -10.36 32.61
N CYS A 391 14.40 -10.84 31.39
CA CYS A 391 13.67 -12.07 31.12
C CYS A 391 14.18 -12.72 29.84
N GLY A 392 14.29 -14.04 29.88
CA GLY A 392 14.72 -14.86 28.76
C GLY A 392 16.25 -14.91 28.57
N PRO A 393 16.70 -15.80 27.68
CA PRO A 393 18.11 -16.07 27.46
C PRO A 393 18.82 -14.92 26.74
N PHE A 394 20.09 -14.72 27.08
CA PHE A 394 20.94 -13.69 26.50
C PHE A 394 22.37 -14.17 26.29
N TYR A 395 23.07 -13.53 25.36
CA TYR A 395 24.48 -13.75 25.10
C TYR A 395 25.31 -12.63 25.75
N SER A 396 26.37 -12.99 26.45
CA SER A 396 27.36 -12.04 26.98
C SER A 396 28.76 -12.35 26.50
N CYS A 397 29.57 -11.32 26.26
CA CYS A 397 31.00 -11.50 26.02
C CYS A 397 31.72 -11.84 27.33
N THR A 398 32.67 -12.79 27.28
CA THR A 398 33.50 -13.13 28.45
C THR A 398 34.72 -12.21 28.60
N GLU A 399 35.06 -11.45 27.56
CA GLU A 399 36.28 -10.63 27.49
C GLU A 399 35.98 -9.13 27.53
N CYS A 400 34.80 -8.70 27.06
CA CYS A 400 34.38 -7.31 27.05
C CYS A 400 33.29 -7.08 28.09
N ASP A 401 33.57 -6.21 29.05
CA ASP A 401 32.57 -5.72 29.98
C ASP A 401 31.42 -5.03 29.20
N ASN A 402 30.18 -5.36 29.58
CA ASN A 402 28.94 -4.75 29.07
C ASN A 402 28.54 -5.07 27.61
N TYR A 403 29.19 -6.01 26.91
CA TYR A 403 28.69 -6.44 25.60
C TYR A 403 27.68 -7.58 25.71
N ILE A 404 26.39 -7.23 25.63
CA ILE A 404 25.29 -8.16 25.89
C ILE A 404 24.23 -8.05 24.80
N LEU A 405 23.69 -9.18 24.36
CA LEU A 405 22.62 -9.26 23.36
C LEU A 405 21.51 -10.21 23.85
N HIS A 406 20.24 -9.83 23.74
CA HIS A 406 19.16 -10.84 23.87
C HIS A 406 19.38 -11.94 22.82
N GLN A 407 19.05 -13.19 23.15
CA GLN A 407 19.17 -14.31 22.19
C GLN A 407 18.42 -14.01 20.88
N LYS A 408 17.19 -13.47 20.98
CA LYS A 408 16.40 -13.04 19.81
C LYS A 408 17.09 -11.96 18.98
N CYS A 409 17.82 -11.02 19.62
CA CYS A 409 18.56 -9.97 18.93
C CYS A 409 19.81 -10.52 18.22
N ALA A 410 20.53 -11.43 18.88
CA ALA A 410 21.72 -12.07 18.31
C ALA A 410 21.38 -12.96 17.09
N HIS A 411 20.18 -13.53 17.06
CA HIS A 411 19.75 -14.42 15.97
C HIS A 411 19.14 -13.69 14.77
N LEU A 412 19.06 -12.36 14.78
CA LEU A 412 18.53 -11.60 13.65
C LEU A 412 19.39 -11.78 12.40
N PRO A 413 18.81 -11.94 11.21
CA PRO A 413 19.58 -12.13 9.99
C PRO A 413 20.37 -10.86 9.65
N LYS A 414 21.61 -11.04 9.19
CA LYS A 414 22.47 -9.96 8.67
C LYS A 414 21.91 -9.34 7.41
N LYS A 415 21.26 -10.14 6.55
CA LYS A 415 20.54 -9.66 5.36
C LYS A 415 19.18 -10.32 5.28
N LYS A 416 18.14 -9.57 4.98
CA LYS A 416 16.79 -10.07 4.71
C LYS A 416 16.04 -9.11 3.78
N ILE A 417 14.89 -9.54 3.30
CA ILE A 417 13.91 -8.64 2.66
C ILE A 417 13.00 -8.10 3.76
N ASP A 418 12.80 -6.78 3.83
CA ASP A 418 11.96 -6.17 4.85
C ASP A 418 10.46 -6.32 4.53
N SER A 419 9.61 -6.33 5.55
CA SER A 419 8.17 -6.56 5.37
C SER A 419 7.40 -5.33 4.88
N PHE A 420 7.96 -4.11 5.01
CA PHE A 420 7.28 -2.83 4.71
C PHE A 420 7.50 -2.38 3.27
N TYR A 421 8.76 -2.35 2.84
CA TYR A 421 9.21 -1.86 1.54
C TYR A 421 9.65 -3.00 0.62
N LYS A 422 9.64 -4.26 1.08
CA LYS A 422 10.08 -5.42 0.29
C LYS A 422 11.45 -5.18 -0.36
N MET A 423 12.34 -4.48 0.35
CA MET A 423 13.69 -4.16 -0.06
C MET A 423 14.71 -5.04 0.66
N ASP A 424 15.85 -5.28 0.01
CA ASP A 424 17.01 -5.85 0.68
C ASP A 424 17.49 -4.90 1.78
N ILE A 425 17.43 -5.37 3.03
CA ILE A 425 17.97 -4.67 4.20
C ILE A 425 19.18 -5.41 4.74
N THR A 426 20.20 -4.66 5.17
CA THR A 426 21.40 -5.19 5.84
C THR A 426 21.47 -4.66 7.27
N LEU A 427 21.73 -5.55 8.23
CA LEU A 427 21.89 -5.22 9.64
C LEU A 427 23.29 -4.66 9.89
N PHE A 428 23.34 -3.48 10.50
CA PHE A 428 24.57 -2.82 10.93
C PHE A 428 24.55 -2.59 12.44
N PRO A 429 25.64 -2.93 13.16
CA PRO A 429 25.82 -2.49 14.53
C PRO A 429 26.05 -0.97 14.59
N CYS A 430 25.79 -0.38 15.75
CA CYS A 430 26.18 1.00 15.99
C CYS A 430 27.70 1.06 16.23
N ASP A 431 28.46 1.67 15.33
CA ASP A 431 29.89 1.86 15.53
C ASP A 431 30.14 2.89 16.65
N LYS A 432 31.08 2.56 17.54
CA LYS A 432 31.40 3.36 18.74
C LYS A 432 31.95 4.77 18.43
N MET A 433 32.24 5.09 17.16
CA MET A 433 32.89 6.35 16.77
C MET A 433 31.94 7.40 16.17
N GLU A 434 30.68 7.06 15.89
CA GLU A 434 29.68 8.03 15.44
C GLU A 434 28.40 7.89 16.27
N THR A 435 28.26 8.77 17.25
CA THR A 435 27.07 8.97 18.11
C THR A 435 25.89 9.55 17.32
N ILE A 436 25.48 8.90 16.23
CA ILE A 436 24.35 9.35 15.42
C ILE A 436 23.09 8.61 15.86
N LEU A 437 22.26 9.32 16.63
CA LEU A 437 20.83 9.02 16.83
C LEU A 437 20.20 8.60 15.50
N GLY A 438 19.68 7.37 15.42
CA GLY A 438 18.95 6.90 14.24
C GLY A 438 17.50 7.38 14.31
N LEU A 439 16.92 7.81 13.19
CA LEU A 439 15.47 7.97 13.04
C LEU A 439 14.93 6.77 12.24
N CYS A 440 13.98 6.05 12.80
CA CYS A 440 13.36 4.94 12.09
C CYS A 440 12.28 5.44 11.13
N GLU A 441 12.40 5.13 9.84
CA GLU A 441 11.45 5.55 8.81
C GLU A 441 10.05 4.94 8.96
N VAL A 442 9.92 3.84 9.71
CA VAL A 442 8.63 3.16 9.93
C VAL A 442 7.92 3.71 11.16
N CYS A 443 8.54 3.66 12.33
CA CYS A 443 7.89 4.12 13.56
C CYS A 443 8.06 5.63 13.81
N GLN A 444 8.95 6.33 13.09
CA GLN A 444 9.26 7.76 13.30
C GLN A 444 9.79 8.09 14.70
N HIS A 445 10.38 7.11 15.39
CA HIS A 445 11.04 7.33 16.70
C HIS A 445 12.55 7.33 16.54
N PHE A 446 13.20 8.13 17.38
CA PHE A 446 14.64 8.08 17.56
C PHE A 446 15.04 6.81 18.30
N PHE A 447 16.13 6.20 17.88
CA PHE A 447 16.65 4.99 18.47
C PHE A 447 18.18 4.96 18.46
N GLN A 448 18.74 4.13 19.35
CA GLN A 448 20.13 3.73 19.36
C GLN A 448 20.23 2.20 19.32
N GLY A 449 21.42 1.68 19.02
CA GLY A 449 21.65 0.26 18.83
C GLY A 449 21.69 -0.11 17.34
N PHE A 450 21.36 -1.36 17.04
CA PHE A 450 21.49 -1.89 15.69
C PHE A 450 20.42 -1.32 14.77
N ARG A 451 20.74 -1.21 13.47
CA ARG A 451 19.84 -0.70 12.44
C ARG A 451 19.89 -1.54 11.19
N TYR A 452 18.75 -1.65 10.52
CA TYR A 452 18.69 -2.16 9.16
C TYR A 452 18.76 -0.98 8.19
N ILE A 453 19.62 -1.08 7.18
CA ILE A 453 19.77 -0.06 6.14
C ILE A 453 19.57 -0.71 4.77
N THR A 454 18.77 -0.06 3.91
CA THR A 454 18.58 -0.44 2.50
C THR A 454 19.69 0.13 1.62
N LYS A 455 19.78 -0.31 0.35
CA LYS A 455 20.68 0.33 -0.64
C LYS A 455 20.30 1.79 -0.95
N ASP A 456 19.06 2.18 -0.68
CA ASP A 456 18.53 3.54 -0.90
C ASP A 456 18.56 4.39 0.38
N ASP A 457 19.43 4.03 1.35
CA ASP A 457 19.65 4.73 2.62
C ASP A 457 18.43 4.86 3.56
N ILE A 458 17.35 4.11 3.30
CA ILE A 458 16.24 3.95 4.26
C ILE A 458 16.77 3.25 5.51
N THR A 459 16.60 3.89 6.66
CA THR A 459 17.04 3.39 7.97
C THR A 459 15.85 2.91 8.80
N LEU A 460 15.94 1.67 9.29
CA LEU A 460 14.98 1.06 10.19
C LEU A 460 15.66 0.71 11.51
N ASP A 461 14.98 0.99 12.62
CA ASP A 461 15.29 0.38 13.90
C ASP A 461 15.30 -1.14 13.76
N MET A 462 16.28 -1.83 14.37
CA MET A 462 16.34 -3.30 14.31
C MET A 462 15.04 -3.98 14.74
N ARG A 463 14.28 -3.39 15.68
CA ARG A 463 12.97 -3.90 16.13
C ARG A 463 11.92 -3.78 15.03
N CYS A 464 11.86 -2.63 14.36
CA CYS A 464 10.96 -2.48 13.22
C CYS A 464 11.38 -3.42 12.08
N GLY A 465 12.67 -3.48 11.73
CA GLY A 465 13.18 -4.34 10.65
C GLY A 465 13.11 -5.84 10.95
N SER A 466 13.01 -6.25 12.22
CA SER A 466 12.82 -7.65 12.59
C SER A 466 11.40 -8.14 12.34
N ILE A 467 10.42 -7.25 12.13
CA ILE A 467 9.04 -7.63 11.84
C ILE A 467 8.99 -8.51 10.57
N SER A 468 8.37 -9.67 10.74
CA SER A 468 7.99 -10.60 9.69
C SER A 468 6.48 -10.82 9.76
N GLU A 469 5.86 -11.01 8.61
CA GLU A 469 4.46 -11.39 8.50
C GLU A 469 4.37 -12.88 8.16
N PRO A 470 3.49 -13.66 8.80
CA PRO A 470 2.57 -13.28 9.90
C PRO A 470 3.29 -12.90 11.21
N PHE A 471 2.80 -11.86 11.89
CA PHE A 471 3.37 -11.39 13.17
C PHE A 471 2.55 -11.92 14.35
N PHE A 472 3.13 -12.79 15.16
CA PHE A 472 2.50 -13.34 16.35
C PHE A 472 2.86 -12.53 17.59
N HIS A 473 1.86 -12.15 18.38
CA HIS A 473 2.05 -11.38 19.60
C HIS A 473 1.23 -11.93 20.77
N GLU A 474 1.81 -11.96 21.95
CA GLU A 474 1.21 -12.53 23.18
C GLU A 474 -0.09 -11.83 23.61
N SER A 475 -0.26 -10.54 23.29
CA SER A 475 -1.52 -9.82 23.50
C SER A 475 -2.68 -10.25 22.58
N HIS A 476 -2.39 -11.00 21.52
CA HIS A 476 -3.38 -11.52 20.59
C HIS A 476 -2.97 -12.91 20.08
N PRO A 477 -3.05 -13.96 20.91
CA PRO A 477 -2.45 -15.26 20.63
C PRO A 477 -3.23 -16.10 19.60
N HIS A 478 -4.52 -15.81 19.39
CA HIS A 478 -5.38 -16.62 18.54
C HIS A 478 -5.23 -16.33 17.05
N HIS A 479 -4.87 -15.10 16.68
CA HIS A 479 -4.72 -14.71 15.28
C HIS A 479 -3.41 -13.95 15.06
N PRO A 480 -2.74 -14.18 13.92
CA PRO A 480 -1.60 -13.36 13.53
C PRO A 480 -2.02 -11.93 13.18
N LEU A 481 -1.09 -11.01 13.34
CA LEU A 481 -1.21 -9.63 12.90
C LEU A 481 -0.43 -9.42 11.59
N TYR A 482 -0.95 -8.53 10.75
CA TYR A 482 -0.37 -8.15 9.46
C TYR A 482 -0.18 -6.65 9.38
N ILE A 483 0.84 -6.23 8.65
CA ILE A 483 1.09 -4.81 8.40
C ILE A 483 -0.07 -4.27 7.58
N ASP A 484 -0.72 -3.26 8.12
CA ASP A 484 -1.85 -2.60 7.48
C ASP A 484 -1.54 -1.12 7.24
N PHE A 485 -1.72 -0.70 6.00
CA PHE A 485 -1.46 0.65 5.51
C PHE A 485 -2.76 1.49 5.43
N THR A 486 -3.88 0.96 5.93
CA THR A 486 -5.21 1.57 5.82
C THR A 486 -5.54 2.47 7.01
N GLY A 487 -5.41 3.79 6.77
CA GLY A 487 -5.95 4.84 7.63
C GLY A 487 -5.29 4.95 9.01
N ASN A 488 -5.63 6.03 9.72
CA ASN A 488 -5.26 6.16 11.13
C ASN A 488 -6.20 5.26 11.94
N LYS A 489 -5.61 4.37 12.75
CA LYS A 489 -6.36 3.59 13.73
C LYS A 489 -5.78 3.81 15.11
N THR A 490 -6.64 3.72 16.12
CA THR A 490 -6.23 3.83 17.52
C THR A 490 -5.56 2.55 17.97
N CYS A 491 -4.30 2.66 18.41
CA CYS A 491 -3.53 1.54 18.91
C CYS A 491 -4.11 1.00 20.23
N LYS A 492 -4.31 -0.32 20.35
CA LYS A 492 -4.80 -0.93 21.59
C LYS A 492 -3.82 -0.77 22.77
N ALA A 493 -2.52 -0.66 22.49
CA ALA A 493 -1.51 -0.52 23.53
C ALA A 493 -1.43 0.89 24.13
N CYS A 494 -1.13 1.91 23.31
CA CYS A 494 -0.96 3.29 23.78
C CYS A 494 -2.24 4.14 23.68
N GLY A 495 -3.17 3.75 22.79
CA GLY A 495 -4.37 4.53 22.49
C GLY A 495 -4.14 5.77 21.64
N ASP A 496 -2.96 5.91 21.03
CA ASP A 496 -2.67 6.96 20.05
C ASP A 496 -3.14 6.53 18.66
N GLU A 497 -3.42 7.51 17.80
CA GLU A 497 -3.58 7.25 16.36
C GLU A 497 -2.23 6.94 15.72
N ALA A 498 -2.14 5.78 15.05
CA ALA A 498 -0.94 5.36 14.35
C ALA A 498 -1.19 5.21 12.84
N THR A 499 -0.16 5.53 12.05
CA THR A 499 -0.17 5.46 10.58
C THR A 499 0.35 4.12 10.04
N PHE A 500 1.31 3.51 10.74
CA PHE A 500 1.78 2.15 10.47
C PHE A 500 1.34 1.26 11.62
N ILE A 501 0.49 0.28 11.32
CA ILE A 501 -0.11 -0.58 12.32
C ILE A 501 0.04 -2.06 11.95
N LEU A 502 0.05 -2.88 12.98
CA LEU A 502 -0.20 -4.31 12.88
C LEU A 502 -1.68 -4.54 13.18
N SER A 503 -2.38 -5.21 12.27
CA SER A 503 -3.82 -5.42 12.33
C SER A 503 -4.18 -6.90 12.28
N CYS A 504 -5.20 -7.27 13.05
CA CYS A 504 -5.92 -8.52 12.84
C CYS A 504 -7.07 -8.26 11.87
N GLN A 505 -7.19 -9.08 10.82
CA GLN A 505 -8.27 -8.97 9.84
C GLN A 505 -9.60 -9.53 10.34
N GLU A 506 -9.61 -10.29 11.45
CA GLU A 506 -10.77 -11.03 11.95
C GLU A 506 -11.52 -10.30 13.07
N CYS A 507 -10.80 -9.67 14.01
CA CYS A 507 -11.40 -9.11 15.22
C CYS A 507 -11.22 -7.59 15.40
N GLY A 508 -10.64 -6.90 14.42
CA GLY A 508 -10.43 -5.44 14.50
C GLY A 508 -9.41 -5.01 15.57
N TYR A 509 -8.46 -5.88 15.89
CA TYR A 509 -7.36 -5.58 16.82
C TYR A 509 -6.22 -4.86 16.11
N PHE A 510 -5.72 -3.75 16.66
CA PHE A 510 -4.68 -2.92 16.04
C PHE A 510 -3.59 -2.52 17.04
N LEU A 511 -2.32 -2.57 16.61
CA LEU A 511 -1.17 -2.07 17.36
C LEU A 511 -0.35 -1.11 16.50
N ASP A 512 0.04 0.03 17.06
CA ASP A 512 1.14 0.85 16.52
C ASP A 512 2.39 -0.02 16.40
N ILE A 513 3.10 0.09 15.28
CA ILE A 513 4.25 -0.74 14.91
C ILE A 513 5.37 -0.79 15.98
N LYS A 514 5.46 0.22 16.86
CA LYS A 514 6.45 0.26 17.96
C LYS A 514 6.00 -0.46 19.23
N CYS A 515 4.70 -0.55 19.47
CA CYS A 515 4.14 -1.05 20.73
C CYS A 515 4.36 -2.55 21.00
N PRO A 516 4.43 -3.45 19.99
CA PRO A 516 4.72 -4.87 20.22
C PRO A 516 6.06 -5.15 20.90
N PHE A 517 6.99 -4.19 20.87
CA PHE A 517 8.34 -4.41 21.39
C PHE A 517 8.48 -4.05 22.86
N LEU A 518 7.46 -3.42 23.48
CA LEU A 518 7.51 -3.00 24.88
C LEU A 518 7.98 -4.17 25.78
N PRO A 519 8.94 -3.95 26.70
CA PRO A 519 9.45 -5.05 27.52
C PRO A 519 8.34 -5.62 28.38
N ASN A 520 8.10 -6.93 28.32
CA ASN A 520 7.07 -7.56 29.14
C ASN A 520 7.37 -7.41 30.66
N LYS A 521 8.65 -7.43 31.05
CA LYS A 521 9.10 -7.36 32.45
C LYS A 521 10.08 -6.20 32.65
N VAL A 522 9.88 -5.37 33.67
CA VAL A 522 10.76 -4.24 34.04
C VAL A 522 10.88 -4.07 35.56
N LYS A 523 11.99 -3.51 36.05
CA LYS A 523 12.09 -2.98 37.42
C LYS A 523 11.95 -1.46 37.40
N HIS A 524 11.23 -0.88 38.35
CA HIS A 524 11.05 0.57 38.45
C HIS A 524 11.85 1.15 39.62
N LYS A 525 12.30 2.40 39.51
CA LYS A 525 13.13 3.05 40.55
C LYS A 525 12.48 3.10 41.94
N TYR A 526 11.14 3.12 42.01
CA TYR A 526 10.37 3.17 43.27
C TYR A 526 9.98 1.80 43.82
N ASP A 527 10.03 0.73 43.01
CA ASP A 527 9.80 -0.64 43.46
C ASP A 527 11.02 -1.50 43.09
N LYS A 528 11.97 -1.54 44.02
CA LYS A 528 13.29 -2.15 43.80
C LYS A 528 13.26 -3.67 43.95
N ASN A 529 12.26 -4.19 44.66
CA ASN A 529 12.21 -5.58 45.08
C ASN A 529 11.31 -6.42 44.16
N HIS A 530 10.33 -5.80 43.51
CA HIS A 530 9.42 -6.53 42.62
C HIS A 530 9.53 -6.07 41.18
N PHE A 531 9.21 -7.00 40.28
CA PHE A 531 9.08 -6.70 38.87
C PHE A 531 7.67 -6.22 38.55
N LEU A 532 7.60 -5.31 37.59
CA LEU A 532 6.36 -4.93 36.94
C LEU A 532 6.21 -5.74 35.66
N PHE A 533 5.00 -6.20 35.42
CA PHE A 533 4.61 -6.95 34.23
C PHE A 533 3.65 -6.15 33.37
N LEU A 534 3.85 -6.25 32.05
CA LEU A 534 3.02 -5.60 31.06
C LEU A 534 1.67 -6.32 30.97
N CYS A 535 0.58 -5.58 31.16
CA CYS A 535 -0.79 -6.06 31.04
C CYS A 535 -1.43 -5.55 29.75
N TYR A 536 -2.13 -6.41 29.03
CA TYR A 536 -2.74 -6.10 27.73
C TYR A 536 -4.15 -5.52 27.79
N GLY A 537 -4.52 -4.95 28.95
CA GLY A 537 -5.88 -4.48 29.25
C GLY A 537 -6.81 -5.62 29.72
N LYS A 538 -7.82 -5.27 30.54
CA LYS A 538 -8.84 -6.17 31.11
C LYS A 538 -10.24 -5.51 31.05
N ASN A 539 -11.23 -6.14 31.68
CA ASN A 539 -12.63 -5.71 31.71
C ASN A 539 -12.79 -4.20 32.00
N PRO A 540 -13.71 -3.50 31.30
CA PRO A 540 -13.95 -2.06 31.46
C PRO A 540 -14.54 -1.66 32.82
N SER A 541 -14.91 -2.62 33.67
CA SER A 541 -15.44 -2.39 35.01
C SER A 541 -14.37 -2.05 36.06
N ASP A 542 -13.09 -2.34 35.77
CA ASP A 542 -12.01 -2.14 36.72
C ASP A 542 -11.45 -0.72 36.59
N GLN A 543 -11.42 0.03 37.69
CA GLN A 543 -10.75 1.33 37.79
C GLN A 543 -9.37 1.12 38.41
N TYR A 544 -8.33 1.43 37.65
CA TYR A 544 -6.95 1.41 38.13
C TYR A 544 -6.41 2.84 38.22
N LEU A 545 -5.53 3.12 39.17
CA LEU A 545 -4.88 4.42 39.36
C LEU A 545 -3.38 4.31 39.13
N CYS A 546 -2.78 5.26 38.40
CA CYS A 546 -1.33 5.29 38.23
C CYS A 546 -0.69 5.88 39.48
N GLU A 547 0.06 5.07 40.22
CA GLU A 547 0.72 5.49 41.49
C GLU A 547 1.85 6.52 41.30
N ILE A 548 2.19 6.89 40.05
CA ILE A 548 3.22 7.91 39.75
C ILE A 548 2.61 9.28 39.45
N CYS A 549 1.55 9.32 38.63
CA CYS A 549 0.92 10.58 38.22
C CYS A 549 -0.44 10.82 38.88
N GLU A 550 -0.93 9.85 39.66
CA GLU A 550 -2.22 9.90 40.36
C GLU A 550 -3.42 10.10 39.42
N GLU A 551 -3.28 9.67 38.15
CA GLU A 551 -4.34 9.72 37.14
C GLU A 551 -4.91 8.32 36.88
N GLU A 552 -6.20 8.26 36.52
CA GLU A 552 -6.90 7.01 36.19
C GLU A 552 -6.30 6.35 34.94
N LEU A 553 -6.06 5.03 35.01
CA LEU A 553 -5.70 4.25 33.83
C LEU A 553 -6.96 3.83 33.08
N ASN A 554 -6.88 3.91 31.75
CA ASN A 554 -7.85 3.23 30.90
C ASN A 554 -7.55 1.72 30.89
N SER A 555 -8.43 0.93 31.50
CA SER A 555 -8.31 -0.54 31.60
C SER A 555 -8.35 -1.26 30.25
N GLU A 556 -8.78 -0.59 29.18
CA GLU A 556 -8.74 -1.12 27.82
C GLU A 556 -7.39 -0.95 27.12
N LYS A 557 -6.48 -0.13 27.68
CA LYS A 557 -5.12 0.09 27.18
C LYS A 557 -4.10 -0.78 27.90
N TRP A 558 -2.87 -0.81 27.40
CA TRP A 558 -1.78 -1.51 28.08
C TRP A 558 -1.19 -0.68 29.22
N PHE A 559 -0.80 -1.33 30.30
CA PHE A 559 -0.19 -0.72 31.47
C PHE A 559 0.71 -1.72 32.21
N TYR A 560 1.57 -1.23 33.09
CA TYR A 560 2.41 -2.08 33.93
C TYR A 560 1.77 -2.27 35.30
N ARG A 561 1.87 -3.48 35.85
CA ARG A 561 1.42 -3.75 37.21
C ARG A 561 2.36 -4.68 37.96
N CYS A 562 2.38 -4.55 39.28
CA CYS A 562 2.98 -5.54 40.16
C CYS A 562 1.86 -6.21 40.96
N ASP A 563 1.77 -7.54 40.86
CA ASP A 563 0.73 -8.32 41.55
C ASP A 563 1.01 -8.44 43.05
N GLU A 564 2.29 -8.38 43.44
CA GLU A 564 2.72 -8.49 44.84
C GLU A 564 2.45 -7.18 45.60
N CYS A 565 2.74 -6.04 44.96
CA CYS A 565 2.49 -4.71 45.54
C CYS A 565 1.10 -4.14 45.24
N CYS A 566 0.32 -4.76 44.35
CA CYS A 566 -0.97 -4.24 43.87
C CYS A 566 -0.89 -2.83 43.28
N ILE A 567 0.26 -2.43 42.71
CA ILE A 567 0.48 -1.12 42.11
C ILE A 567 0.37 -1.18 40.59
N THR A 568 -0.10 -0.08 39.99
CA THR A 568 -0.23 0.08 38.54
C THR A 568 0.42 1.36 38.05
N PHE A 569 0.99 1.32 36.84
CA PHE A 569 1.65 2.46 36.21
C PHE A 569 1.30 2.56 34.72
N HIS A 570 1.12 3.79 34.23
CA HIS A 570 1.09 4.05 32.79
C HIS A 570 2.41 3.61 32.13
N ILE A 571 2.36 3.15 30.87
CA ILE A 571 3.56 2.81 30.08
C ILE A 571 4.58 3.96 30.11
N LYS A 572 4.12 5.19 29.88
CA LYS A 572 4.96 6.39 29.90
C LYS A 572 5.56 6.65 31.28
N CYS A 573 4.82 6.43 32.36
CA CYS A 573 5.32 6.58 33.72
C CYS A 573 6.41 5.53 34.03
N THR A 574 6.25 4.29 33.57
CA THR A 574 7.22 3.21 33.79
C THR A 574 8.48 3.34 32.93
N LEU A 575 8.33 3.66 31.65
CA LEU A 575 9.41 3.57 30.66
C LEU A 575 10.01 4.93 30.27
N GLY A 576 9.24 6.01 30.43
CA GLY A 576 9.56 7.32 29.87
C GLY A 576 9.35 7.40 28.35
N ASP A 577 9.57 8.58 27.78
CA ASP A 577 9.37 8.83 26.34
C ASP A 577 10.55 8.36 25.46
N LEU A 578 11.71 8.04 26.06
CA LEU A 578 12.99 7.83 25.38
C LEU A 578 13.62 6.46 25.67
N ILE A 579 12.82 5.42 25.92
CA ILE A 579 13.33 4.06 26.23
C ILE A 579 14.28 3.50 25.16
N SER A 580 14.13 3.94 23.92
CA SER A 580 14.95 3.53 22.77
C SER A 580 16.36 4.15 22.74
N LEU A 581 16.71 5.01 23.71
CA LEU A 581 17.98 5.73 23.78
C LEU A 581 18.77 5.32 25.03
N LYS A 582 20.09 5.16 24.90
CA LYS A 582 21.03 4.98 26.02
C LYS A 582 21.12 6.27 26.86
N GLN A 583 21.58 6.12 28.11
CA GLN A 583 21.54 7.16 29.16
C GLN A 583 22.39 8.41 28.84
N ILE A 584 23.47 8.26 28.07
CA ILE A 584 24.31 9.38 27.62
C ILE A 584 24.25 9.42 26.09
N VAL A 585 23.83 10.55 25.54
CA VAL A 585 23.88 10.84 24.11
C VAL A 585 24.86 11.99 23.89
N ASP A 586 26.08 11.65 23.46
CA ASP A 586 27.09 12.64 23.07
C ASP A 586 26.96 12.93 21.57
N ALA A 587 25.95 13.70 21.15
CA ALA A 587 25.79 14.11 19.74
C ALA A 587 26.19 15.56 19.60
N GLU A 588 27.46 15.88 19.25
CA GLU A 588 27.89 17.28 19.09
C GLU A 588 26.93 18.05 18.15
N PRO A 589 26.43 19.24 18.53
CA PRO A 589 26.83 20.07 19.70
C PRO A 589 25.99 19.84 20.97
N ILE A 590 25.10 18.84 21.01
CA ILE A 590 24.13 18.62 22.08
C ILE A 590 24.48 17.37 22.91
N LYS A 591 24.86 17.59 24.17
CA LYS A 591 24.93 16.51 25.16
C LYS A 591 23.55 16.33 25.78
N LEU A 592 22.87 15.21 25.50
CA LEU A 592 21.59 14.87 26.13
C LEU A 592 21.81 13.78 27.17
N GLU A 593 21.42 14.06 28.41
CA GLU A 593 21.32 13.05 29.48
C GLU A 593 19.88 12.52 29.51
N VAL A 594 19.70 11.24 29.21
CA VAL A 594 18.40 10.58 29.19
C VAL A 594 18.20 9.85 30.52
N ILE A 595 17.39 10.43 31.41
CA ILE A 595 17.04 9.78 32.68
C ILE A 595 15.92 8.77 32.41
N ARG A 596 16.24 7.47 32.38
CA ARG A 596 15.22 6.42 32.28
C ARG A 596 14.57 6.17 33.64
N ASN A 597 13.27 5.88 33.64
CA ASN A 597 12.54 5.51 34.86
C ASN A 597 12.83 4.08 35.36
N ILE A 598 13.58 3.30 34.57
CA ILE A 598 13.90 1.87 34.78
C ILE A 598 15.25 1.69 35.53
N HIS A 599 15.89 2.75 36.05
CA HIS A 599 17.21 2.64 36.68
C HIS A 599 17.17 2.34 38.19
N MET A 600 18.12 1.49 38.62
CA MET A 600 18.67 1.46 39.97
C MET A 600 19.86 2.43 40.03
N THR A 601 19.71 3.60 40.64
CA THR A 601 20.87 4.41 41.03
C THR A 601 21.18 4.16 42.51
N SER A 602 22.38 3.67 42.79
CA SER A 602 23.02 3.82 44.10
C SER A 602 23.66 5.20 44.19
N SER A 603 22.86 6.27 44.19
CA SER A 603 23.33 7.55 44.71
C SER A 603 22.79 7.71 46.12
N SER A 604 23.60 7.26 47.08
CA SER A 604 23.54 7.72 48.45
C SER A 604 23.79 9.23 48.47
N ASN A 605 22.74 10.02 48.34
CA ASN A 605 22.69 11.37 48.90
C ASN A 605 21.34 11.51 49.59
N LYS A 606 21.36 11.18 50.89
CA LYS A 606 20.38 11.68 51.85
C LYS A 606 20.52 13.21 51.96
N PRO A 607 19.44 13.93 52.31
CA PRO A 607 19.35 15.39 52.23
C PRO A 607 20.44 16.15 52.99
#